data_AF-R7KKF6-F1
#
_entry.id   AF-R7KKF6-F1
#
_cell.length_a   1.000
_cell.length_b   1.000
_cell.length_c   1.000
_cell.angle_alpha   90.00
_cell.angle_beta   90.00
_cell.angle_gamma   90.00
#
_symmetry.space_group_name_H-M   'P 1'
#
loop_
_entity.id
_entity.type
_entity.pdbx_description
1 polymer ?
#
loop_
_entity_poly.entity_id
_entity_poly.type
_entity_poly.pdbx_seq_one_letter_code
_entity_poly.pdbx_strand_id
1 'polypeptide(L)'
;MFAYQVNDPERYGVVEFDKNFKAISIEEKPQKPKSQYAVTGLYFYDNTVCDIAKEVKPSARGELEITTVNETYLKQGKLTVEIMHRGFTWLDTGTHDSLMDAGGYIATIQNRQGILIGSPEEIAFENQWISSNELDRLASELIKTRYGKYLKSLCH
;
A
#
# COMPACT_ATOMS: atom_id res chain seq x y z
N MET A 1 -10.27 0.58 -4.23
CA MET A 1 -8.83 0.97 -4.30
C MET A 1 -8.63 2.28 -3.56
N PHE A 2 -7.38 2.69 -3.30
CA PHE A 2 -7.08 3.90 -2.54
C PHE A 2 -6.33 4.93 -3.37
N ALA A 3 -6.73 6.19 -3.24
CA ALA A 3 -6.09 7.35 -3.85
C ALA A 3 -5.36 8.17 -2.78
N TYR A 4 -4.12 8.57 -3.06
CA TYR A 4 -3.29 9.37 -2.18
C TYR A 4 -2.72 10.57 -2.94
N GLN A 5 -2.69 11.73 -2.30
CA GLN A 5 -2.16 12.95 -2.92
C GLN A 5 -0.63 12.91 -2.93
N VAL A 6 -0.02 13.03 -4.12
CA VAL A 6 1.44 13.03 -4.31
C VAL A 6 1.90 14.26 -5.08
N ASN A 7 3.20 14.55 -5.01
CA ASN A 7 3.82 15.67 -5.72
C ASN A 7 4.19 15.32 -7.17
N ASP A 8 4.41 14.04 -7.46
CA ASP A 8 4.91 13.48 -8.73
C ASP A 8 3.94 12.42 -9.32
N PRO A 9 2.67 12.78 -9.59
CA PRO A 9 1.62 11.85 -10.02
C PRO A 9 1.92 11.12 -11.34
N GLU A 10 2.75 11.68 -12.22
CA GLU A 10 3.12 11.09 -13.52
C GLU A 10 3.85 9.74 -13.40
N ARG A 11 4.35 9.38 -12.22
CA ARG A 11 5.00 8.09 -11.96
C ARG A 11 4.02 6.94 -11.72
N TYR A 12 2.74 7.25 -11.51
CA TYR A 12 1.73 6.31 -11.03
C TYR A 12 0.51 6.23 -11.95
N GLY A 13 -0.43 5.33 -11.62
CA GLY A 13 -1.80 5.47 -12.08
C GLY A 13 -2.44 6.68 -11.42
N VAL A 14 -3.06 7.57 -12.19
CA VAL A 14 -3.67 8.83 -11.70
C VAL A 14 -5.16 8.77 -11.85
N VAL A 15 -5.90 9.05 -10.78
CA VAL A 15 -7.37 9.11 -10.80
C VAL A 15 -7.84 10.56 -10.92
N GLU A 16 -8.73 10.83 -11.87
CA GLU A 16 -9.45 12.09 -12.00
C GLU A 16 -10.77 12.01 -11.23
N PHE A 17 -11.13 13.10 -10.55
CA PHE A 17 -12.39 13.23 -9.81
C PHE A 17 -13.25 14.35 -10.39
N ASP A 18 -14.57 14.17 -10.36
CA ASP A 18 -15.51 15.25 -10.62
C ASP A 18 -15.64 16.22 -9.42
N LYS A 19 -16.52 17.23 -9.57
CA LYS A 19 -16.77 18.24 -8.52
C LYS A 19 -17.33 17.67 -7.22
N ASN A 20 -17.90 16.46 -7.25
CA ASN A 20 -18.46 15.76 -6.09
C ASN A 20 -17.49 14.70 -5.55
N PHE A 21 -16.21 14.73 -5.97
CA PHE A 21 -15.20 13.73 -5.60
C PHE A 21 -15.55 12.29 -6.03
N LYS A 22 -16.34 12.12 -7.10
CA LYS A 22 -16.53 10.81 -7.73
C LYS A 22 -15.44 10.58 -8.77
N ALA A 23 -14.81 9.41 -8.76
CA ALA A 23 -13.80 9.04 -9.77
C ALA A 23 -14.44 8.96 -11.17
N ILE A 24 -13.80 9.57 -12.16
CA ILE A 24 -14.31 9.65 -13.55
C ILE A 24 -13.34 9.11 -14.60
N SER A 25 -12.04 9.12 -14.35
CA SER A 25 -11.06 8.45 -15.22
C SER A 25 -9.84 7.98 -14.43
N ILE A 26 -9.12 7.00 -14.96
CA ILE A 26 -7.82 6.56 -14.44
C ILE A 26 -6.87 6.43 -15.62
N GLU A 27 -5.68 7.00 -15.49
CA GLU A 27 -4.64 6.98 -16.53
C GLU A 27 -3.32 6.49 -15.96
N GLU A 28 -2.64 5.61 -16.70
CA GLU A 28 -1.37 5.02 -16.29
C GLU A 28 -0.19 5.89 -16.73
N LYS A 29 0.57 6.42 -15.76
CA LYS A 29 1.74 7.30 -15.95
C LYS A 29 1.49 8.41 -17.00
N PRO A 30 0.48 9.27 -16.79
CA PRO A 30 0.14 10.30 -17.77
C PRO A 30 1.24 11.36 -17.85
N GLN A 31 1.61 11.76 -19.07
CA GLN A 31 2.55 12.86 -19.30
C GLN A 31 2.01 14.21 -18.81
N LYS A 32 0.69 14.36 -18.76
CA LYS A 32 -0.01 15.53 -18.21
C LYS A 32 -1.09 15.04 -17.24
N PRO A 33 -0.71 14.78 -15.98
CA PRO A 33 -1.64 14.28 -14.97
C PRO A 33 -2.86 15.19 -14.80
N LYS A 34 -4.05 14.60 -14.80
CA LYS A 34 -5.31 15.35 -14.62
C LYS A 34 -5.61 15.70 -13.16
N SER A 35 -4.90 15.08 -12.22
CA SER A 35 -4.98 15.36 -10.80
C SER A 35 -3.65 15.02 -10.11
N GLN A 36 -3.55 15.33 -8.82
CA GLN A 36 -2.43 14.94 -7.96
C GLN A 36 -2.70 13.62 -7.20
N TYR A 37 -3.78 12.91 -7.51
CA TYR A 37 -4.16 11.70 -6.80
C TYR A 37 -3.63 10.46 -7.51
N ALA A 38 -2.58 9.89 -6.93
CA ALA A 38 -2.04 8.61 -7.34
C ALA A 38 -2.86 7.46 -6.75
N VAL A 39 -3.02 6.40 -7.54
CA VAL A 39 -3.53 5.12 -7.08
C VAL A 39 -2.41 4.41 -6.33
N THR A 40 -2.66 4.10 -5.06
CA THR A 40 -1.69 3.38 -4.22
C THR A 40 -1.58 1.90 -4.62
N GLY A 41 -0.53 1.23 -4.17
CA GLY A 41 -0.28 -0.20 -4.43
C GLY A 41 -1.18 -1.20 -3.69
N LEU A 42 -2.37 -0.80 -3.21
CA LEU A 42 -3.30 -1.66 -2.47
C LEU A 42 -4.67 -1.71 -3.16
N TYR A 43 -5.07 -2.92 -3.55
CA TYR A 43 -6.26 -3.18 -4.35
C TYR A 43 -7.13 -4.26 -3.73
N PHE A 44 -8.44 -4.07 -3.82
CA PHE A 44 -9.44 -5.03 -3.38
C PHE A 44 -10.38 -5.28 -4.57
N TYR A 45 -10.61 -6.55 -4.89
CA TYR A 45 -11.46 -6.94 -5.99
C TYR A 45 -12.39 -8.09 -5.61
N ASP A 46 -13.51 -8.21 -6.33
CA ASP A 46 -14.31 -9.42 -6.32
C ASP A 46 -13.74 -10.48 -7.30
N ASN A 47 -14.38 -11.63 -7.39
CA ASN A 47 -13.92 -12.75 -8.22
C ASN A 47 -13.88 -12.43 -9.72
N THR A 48 -14.57 -11.39 -10.20
CA THR A 48 -14.58 -11.03 -11.63
C THR A 48 -13.23 -10.49 -12.12
N VAL A 49 -12.32 -10.14 -11.19
CA VAL A 49 -10.97 -9.67 -11.53
C VAL A 49 -10.19 -10.67 -12.36
N CYS A 50 -10.37 -11.97 -12.13
CA CYS A 50 -9.65 -13.00 -12.86
C CYS A 50 -10.03 -13.02 -14.35
N ASP A 51 -11.31 -12.82 -14.66
CA ASP A 51 -11.77 -12.79 -16.04
C ASP A 51 -11.43 -11.46 -16.71
N ILE A 52 -11.56 -10.34 -16.00
CA ILE A 52 -11.12 -9.03 -16.48
C ILE A 52 -9.62 -9.06 -16.81
N ALA A 53 -8.79 -9.62 -15.93
CA ALA A 53 -7.35 -9.68 -16.11
C ALA A 53 -6.92 -10.51 -17.34
N LYS A 54 -7.64 -11.60 -17.66
CA LYS A 54 -7.37 -12.41 -18.87
C LYS A 54 -7.61 -11.64 -20.17
N GLU A 55 -8.53 -10.69 -20.16
CA GLU A 55 -8.88 -9.87 -21.33
C GLU A 55 -7.98 -8.64 -21.50
N VAL A 56 -7.12 -8.33 -20.51
CA VAL A 56 -6.17 -7.21 -20.60
C VAL A 56 -5.16 -7.50 -21.70
N LYS A 57 -4.98 -6.53 -22.60
CA LYS A 57 -3.97 -6.56 -23.65
C LYS A 57 -2.74 -5.76 -23.23
N PRO A 58 -1.54 -6.11 -23.73
CA PRO A 58 -0.34 -5.34 -23.49
C PRO A 58 -0.52 -3.87 -23.91
N SER A 59 -0.05 -2.95 -23.08
CA SER A 59 -0.06 -1.51 -23.37
C SER A 59 1.00 -1.13 -24.42
N ALA A 60 1.10 0.15 -24.74
CA ALA A 60 2.20 0.69 -25.56
C ALA A 60 3.59 0.43 -24.93
N ARG A 61 3.66 0.14 -23.62
CA ARG A 61 4.88 -0.24 -22.89
C ARG A 61 5.15 -1.74 -22.93
N GLY A 62 4.23 -2.54 -23.49
CA GLY A 62 4.31 -4.00 -23.49
C GLY A 62 3.87 -4.66 -22.19
N GLU A 63 3.25 -3.91 -21.27
CA GLU A 63 2.85 -4.39 -19.94
C GLU A 63 1.35 -4.69 -19.88
N LEU A 64 0.96 -5.68 -19.06
CA LEU A 64 -0.44 -5.90 -18.68
C LEU A 64 -0.77 -5.01 -17.49
N GLU A 65 -1.40 -3.87 -17.78
CA GLU A 65 -1.57 -2.80 -16.81
C GLU A 65 -2.67 -3.10 -15.78
N ILE A 66 -2.35 -3.00 -14.49
CA ILE A 66 -3.36 -3.02 -13.42
C ILE A 66 -4.35 -1.85 -13.58
N THR A 67 -3.90 -0.73 -14.14
CA THR A 67 -4.75 0.43 -14.44
C THR A 67 -5.85 0.09 -15.45
N THR A 68 -5.61 -0.80 -16.42
CA THR A 68 -6.66 -1.28 -17.35
C THR A 68 -7.72 -2.10 -16.62
N VAL A 69 -7.33 -2.90 -15.63
CA VAL A 69 -8.29 -3.63 -14.77
C VAL A 69 -9.14 -2.63 -13.99
N ASN A 70 -8.52 -1.65 -13.33
CA ASN A 70 -9.21 -0.62 -12.56
C ASN A 70 -10.17 0.20 -13.43
N GLU A 71 -9.74 0.59 -14.63
CA GLU A 71 -10.57 1.32 -15.59
C GLU A 71 -11.78 0.49 -16.04
N THR A 72 -11.62 -0.83 -16.18
CA THR A 72 -12.74 -1.73 -16.50
C THR A 72 -13.78 -1.75 -15.39
N TYR A 73 -13.36 -1.87 -14.12
CA TYR A 73 -14.28 -1.74 -12.98
C TYR A 73 -14.95 -0.36 -12.92
N LEU A 74 -14.21 0.71 -13.24
CA LEU A 74 -14.74 2.07 -13.29
C LEU A 74 -15.84 2.21 -14.36
N LYS A 75 -15.59 1.71 -15.57
CA LYS A 75 -16.56 1.70 -16.69
C LYS A 75 -17.82 0.90 -16.36
N GLN A 76 -17.69 -0.16 -15.57
CA GLN A 76 -18.82 -0.95 -15.06
C GLN A 76 -19.56 -0.29 -13.88
N GLY A 77 -19.09 0.86 -13.37
CA GLY A 77 -19.65 1.51 -12.19
C GLY A 77 -19.43 0.73 -10.88
N LYS A 78 -18.46 -0.19 -10.86
CA LYS A 78 -18.15 -1.07 -9.72
C LYS A 78 -16.89 -0.67 -8.96
N LEU A 79 -16.21 0.39 -9.39
CA LEU A 79 -15.01 0.86 -8.71
C LEU A 79 -15.37 1.86 -7.62
N THR A 80 -14.99 1.53 -6.38
CA THR A 80 -14.93 2.48 -5.27
C THR A 80 -13.50 2.96 -5.10
N VAL A 81 -13.32 4.28 -5.02
CA VAL A 81 -12.04 4.93 -4.77
C VAL A 81 -12.10 5.64 -3.42
N GLU A 82 -11.36 5.13 -2.46
CA GLU A 82 -11.25 5.72 -1.11
C GLU A 82 -10.07 6.68 -1.07
N ILE A 83 -10.26 7.87 -0.51
CA ILE A 83 -9.19 8.86 -0.40
C ILE A 83 -8.45 8.63 0.92
N MET A 84 -7.16 8.30 0.84
CA MET A 84 -6.30 8.28 2.01
C MET A 84 -5.96 9.71 2.41
N HIS A 85 -6.53 10.16 3.54
CA HIS A 85 -6.35 11.51 4.03
C HIS A 85 -4.89 11.77 4.48
N ARG A 86 -4.51 13.04 4.61
CA ARG A 86 -3.18 13.52 5.02
C ARG A 86 -2.60 12.96 6.34
N GLY A 87 -3.41 12.26 7.14
CA GLY A 87 -2.96 11.60 8.37
C GLY A 87 -2.27 10.26 8.12
N PHE A 88 -2.47 9.67 6.93
CA PHE A 88 -1.72 8.51 6.48
C PHE A 88 -0.40 8.94 5.85
N THR A 89 0.55 8.01 5.83
CA THR A 89 1.79 8.17 5.06
C THR A 89 1.92 6.99 4.14
N TRP A 90 1.85 7.25 2.85
CA TRP A 90 2.15 6.27 1.81
C TRP A 90 3.54 6.56 1.26
N LEU A 91 4.41 5.56 1.29
CA LEU A 91 5.80 5.63 0.84
C LEU A 91 6.00 4.54 -0.22
N ASP A 92 6.56 4.93 -1.35
CA ASP A 92 6.98 4.04 -2.42
C ASP A 92 8.51 4.06 -2.49
N THR A 93 9.15 2.90 -2.41
CA THR A 93 10.61 2.77 -2.35
C THR A 93 11.22 2.51 -3.74
N GLY A 94 10.66 3.13 -4.78
CA GLY A 94 11.03 2.92 -6.18
C GLY A 94 12.36 3.55 -6.61
N THR A 95 12.94 4.44 -5.80
CA THR A 95 14.25 5.09 -6.04
C THR A 95 15.15 4.99 -4.80
N HIS A 96 16.46 5.17 -4.98
CA HIS A 96 17.42 5.17 -3.86
C HIS A 96 17.08 6.23 -2.80
N ASP A 97 16.73 7.44 -3.22
CA ASP A 97 16.35 8.52 -2.31
C ASP A 97 15.05 8.18 -1.55
N SER A 98 14.03 7.71 -2.26
CA SER A 98 12.74 7.33 -1.63
C SER A 98 12.88 6.16 -0.63
N LEU A 99 13.81 5.23 -0.89
CA LEU A 99 14.12 4.14 0.04
C LEU A 99 14.81 4.69 1.30
N MET A 100 15.73 5.64 1.16
CA MET A 100 16.40 6.27 2.29
C MET A 100 15.42 7.09 3.14
N ASP A 101 14.54 7.85 2.49
CA ASP A 101 13.46 8.60 3.16
C ASP A 101 12.53 7.67 3.93
N ALA A 102 12.12 6.54 3.33
CA ALA A 102 11.27 5.57 3.99
C ALA A 102 11.96 4.94 5.21
N GLY A 103 13.23 4.58 5.08
CA GLY A 103 14.04 4.09 6.21
C GLY A 103 14.13 5.10 7.34
N GLY A 104 14.39 6.37 7.02
CA GLY A 104 14.45 7.48 7.98
C GLY A 104 13.12 7.72 8.70
N TYR A 105 12.01 7.67 7.96
CA TYR A 105 10.66 7.81 8.50
C TYR A 105 10.34 6.72 9.53
N ILE A 106 10.52 5.44 9.14
CA ILE A 106 10.27 4.29 10.03
C ILE A 106 11.18 4.35 11.25
N ALA A 107 12.48 4.60 11.06
CA ALA A 107 13.44 4.70 12.16
C ALA A 107 13.04 5.76 13.18
N THR A 108 12.61 6.94 12.72
CA THR A 108 12.20 8.05 13.59
C THR A 108 11.01 7.67 14.47
N ILE A 109 9.97 7.09 13.88
CA ILE A 109 8.75 6.72 14.62
C ILE A 109 9.05 5.60 15.63
N GLN A 110 9.70 4.52 15.19
CA GLN A 110 10.01 3.39 16.08
C GLN A 110 10.91 3.81 17.25
N ASN A 111 11.88 4.71 17.02
CA ASN A 111 12.74 5.22 18.09
C ASN A 111 11.98 6.10 19.08
N ARG A 112 10.99 6.86 18.63
CA ARG A 112 10.25 7.79 19.50
C ARG A 112 9.12 7.11 20.27
N GLN A 113 8.44 6.15 19.66
CA GLN A 113 7.27 5.49 20.23
C GLN A 113 7.58 4.16 20.91
N GLY A 114 8.75 3.56 20.63
CA GLY A 114 9.12 2.27 21.20
C GLY A 114 8.40 1.07 20.56
N ILE A 115 7.64 1.29 19.48
CA ILE A 115 6.94 0.26 18.70
C ILE A 115 7.78 -0.24 17.52
N LEU A 116 7.37 -1.35 16.92
CA LEU A 116 7.83 -1.78 15.61
C LEU A 116 6.74 -1.60 14.56
N ILE A 117 7.08 -1.02 13.40
CA ILE A 117 6.15 -0.88 12.28
C ILE A 117 6.37 -2.06 11.34
N GLY A 118 5.29 -2.77 11.01
CA GLY A 118 5.33 -3.88 10.07
C GLY A 118 5.91 -5.17 10.64
N SER A 119 5.77 -5.42 11.96
CA SER A 119 6.10 -6.71 12.56
C SER A 119 4.98 -7.74 12.32
N PRO A 120 5.21 -8.81 11.53
CA PRO A 120 4.18 -9.83 11.31
C PRO A 120 3.84 -10.61 12.58
N GLU A 121 4.82 -10.85 13.45
CA GLU A 121 4.61 -11.61 14.70
C GLU A 121 3.73 -10.86 15.69
N GLU A 122 3.93 -9.54 15.83
CA GLU A 122 3.06 -8.69 16.65
C GLU A 122 1.62 -8.70 16.12
N ILE A 123 1.44 -8.46 14.82
CA ILE A 123 0.10 -8.47 14.20
C ILE A 123 -0.57 -9.84 14.35
N ALA A 124 0.17 -10.94 14.14
CA ALA A 124 -0.37 -12.29 14.31
C ALA A 124 -0.78 -12.57 15.76
N PHE A 125 -0.01 -12.08 16.73
CA PHE A 125 -0.34 -12.22 18.15
C PHE A 125 -1.56 -11.37 18.54
N GLU A 126 -1.63 -10.10 18.13
CA GLU A 126 -2.78 -9.22 18.37
C GLU A 126 -4.08 -9.78 17.76
N ASN A 127 -3.98 -10.40 16.58
CA ASN A 127 -5.10 -11.06 15.90
C ASN A 127 -5.37 -12.49 16.39
N GLN A 128 -4.66 -12.96 17.43
CA GLN A 128 -4.82 -14.29 18.02
C GLN A 128 -4.59 -15.45 17.04
N TRP A 129 -3.78 -15.24 16.00
CA TRP A 129 -3.37 -16.28 15.07
C TRP A 129 -2.27 -17.17 15.66
N ILE A 130 -1.50 -16.62 16.61
CA ILE A 130 -0.49 -17.34 17.40
C ILE A 130 -0.70 -17.07 18.89
N SER A 131 -0.32 -18.04 19.71
CA SER A 131 -0.32 -17.94 21.17
C SER A 131 0.89 -17.18 21.71
N SER A 132 0.82 -16.75 22.98
CA SER A 132 1.96 -16.13 23.67
C SER A 132 3.18 -17.06 23.72
N ASN A 133 2.99 -18.37 23.87
CA ASN A 133 4.10 -19.34 23.83
C ASN A 133 4.78 -19.42 22.46
N GLU A 134 4.02 -19.31 21.37
CA GLU A 134 4.56 -19.28 20.02
C GLU A 134 5.33 -17.98 19.75
N LEU A 135 4.78 -16.84 20.19
CA LEU A 135 5.47 -15.55 20.14
C LEU A 135 6.77 -15.59 20.94
N ASP A 136 6.75 -16.18 22.13
CA ASP A 136 7.92 -16.29 23.01
C ASP A 136 9.07 -17.08 22.36
N ARG A 137 8.71 -18.16 21.65
CA ARG A 137 9.68 -18.97 20.89
C ARG A 137 10.31 -18.15 19.77
N LEU A 138 9.52 -17.44 18.97
CA LEU A 138 10.01 -16.56 17.89
C LEU A 138 10.90 -15.44 18.44
N ALA A 139 10.48 -14.80 19.54
CA ALA A 139 11.25 -13.77 20.21
C ALA A 139 12.61 -14.29 20.71
N SER A 140 12.63 -15.51 21.25
CA SER A 140 13.83 -16.13 21.82
C SER A 140 14.90 -16.42 20.76
N GLU A 141 14.51 -16.79 19.54
CA GLU A 141 15.44 -16.99 18.41
C GLU A 141 16.17 -15.68 18.03
N LEU A 142 15.55 -14.53 18.27
CA LEU A 142 16.05 -13.20 17.92
C LEU A 142 16.49 -12.36 19.14
N ILE A 143 16.59 -12.95 20.34
CA ILE A 143 16.69 -12.22 21.61
C ILE A 143 17.90 -11.28 21.72
N LYS A 144 18.95 -11.52 20.93
CA LYS A 144 20.15 -10.66 20.87
C LYS A 144 19.91 -9.35 20.12
N THR A 145 18.82 -9.23 19.37
CA THR A 145 18.47 -8.07 18.56
C THR A 145 17.46 -7.17 19.29
N ARG A 146 17.31 -5.92 18.82
CA ARG A 146 16.20 -5.06 19.25
C ARG A 146 14.84 -5.68 18.95
N TYR A 147 14.71 -6.35 17.80
CA TYR A 147 13.48 -6.98 17.34
C TYR A 147 13.01 -8.09 18.29
N GLY A 148 13.88 -9.06 18.61
CA GLY A 148 13.53 -10.14 19.53
C GLY A 148 13.22 -9.65 20.95
N LYS A 149 13.94 -8.62 21.45
CA LYS A 149 13.64 -8.00 22.74
C LYS A 149 12.26 -7.33 22.76
N TYR A 150 11.87 -6.68 21.67
CA TYR A 150 10.55 -6.10 21.52
C TYR A 150 9.47 -7.18 21.56
N LEU A 151 9.58 -8.23 20.73
CA LEU A 151 8.61 -9.32 20.72
C LEU A 151 8.49 -10.00 22.09
N LYS A 152 9.62 -10.20 22.79
CA LYS A 152 9.63 -10.77 24.15
C LYS A 152 8.86 -9.89 25.13
N SER A 153 8.91 -8.57 24.97
CA SER A 153 8.17 -7.64 25.82
C SER A 153 6.65 -7.69 25.64
N LEU A 154 6.16 -8.18 24.50
CA LEU A 154 4.74 -8.37 24.22
C LEU A 154 4.16 -9.67 24.81
N CYS A 155 5.02 -10.61 25.22
CA CYS A 155 4.58 -11.91 25.75
C CYS A 155 4.08 -11.83 27.21
N HIS A 156 4.24 -10.67 27.87
CA HIS A 156 3.99 -10.43 29.29
C HIS A 156 2.72 -9.64 29.56
#